data_AF-A0A4R2GVD2-F1
#
_entry.id   AF-A0A4R2GVD2-F1
#
_cell.length_a   1.000
_cell.length_b   1.000
_cell.length_c   1.000
_cell.angle_alpha   90.00
_cell.angle_beta   90.00
_cell.angle_gamma   90.00
#
_symmetry.space_group_name_H-M   'P 1'
#
loop_
_entity.id
_entity.type
_entity.pdbx_description
1 polymer ?
#
loop_
_entity_poly.entity_id
_entity_poly.type
_entity_poly.pdbx_seq_one_letter_code
_entity_poly.pdbx_strand_id
1 'polypeptide(L)'
;MAKKSDNKAKKADRAKSVAPDAAPRRQRDDHVMAVTLPPGELSERSQAYFRKCEEKLGYVPNVLQAYAFDDAKLQAFSAFYNDLMLAPSGLSKLEREMIAVVVSSINRCFYCLTAHGAAVRQLSGDPVLGELLVMNYRAADLDARHRAMLDFAAKLTEEPEKVVEADRDALRAAGFNDRDIWDIGAVASFYNMSNRMASAIDMRPNPEYHASFRSGGD
;
A
#
# COMPACT_ATOMS: atom_id res chain seq x y z
N MET A 1 62.13 -11.30 55.19
CA MET A 1 61.45 -10.02 54.95
C MET A 1 60.12 -10.27 54.24
N ALA A 2 59.07 -9.64 54.76
CA ALA A 2 57.74 -9.36 54.19
C ALA A 2 56.78 -10.51 53.79
N LYS A 3 55.68 -10.57 54.56
CA LYS A 3 54.40 -11.28 54.37
C LYS A 3 53.71 -10.83 53.06
N LYS A 4 53.03 -11.74 52.36
CA LYS A 4 51.98 -11.40 51.38
C LYS A 4 50.62 -11.71 51.99
N SER A 5 49.84 -10.65 52.17
CA SER A 5 48.48 -10.65 52.71
C SER A 5 47.45 -10.90 51.60
N ASP A 6 46.33 -11.47 52.03
CA ASP A 6 45.07 -11.61 51.32
C ASP A 6 44.63 -10.34 50.57
N ASN A 7 44.01 -10.53 49.40
CA ASN A 7 43.06 -9.55 48.89
C ASN A 7 41.88 -10.24 48.20
N LYS A 8 40.79 -10.42 48.97
CA LYS A 8 39.42 -10.60 48.48
C LYS A 8 38.94 -9.26 47.90
N ALA A 9 38.52 -9.22 46.63
CA ALA A 9 37.44 -8.31 46.20
C ALA A 9 36.85 -8.67 44.83
N LYS A 10 35.59 -9.13 44.86
CA LYS A 10 34.49 -8.79 43.93
C LYS A 10 34.65 -9.17 42.45
N LYS A 11 34.33 -10.43 42.11
CA LYS A 11 33.55 -10.72 40.89
C LYS A 11 32.09 -10.84 41.29
N ALA A 12 31.38 -9.72 41.21
CA ALA A 12 29.94 -9.68 41.41
C ALA A 12 29.24 -10.27 40.19
N ASP A 13 28.37 -11.21 40.52
CA ASP A 13 27.32 -11.83 39.73
C ASP A 13 26.57 -10.83 38.84
N ARG A 14 26.55 -11.09 37.53
CA ARG A 14 25.61 -10.48 36.58
C ARG A 14 25.12 -11.55 35.60
N ALA A 15 24.55 -12.62 36.13
CA ALA A 15 23.52 -13.36 35.40
C ALA A 15 22.31 -12.42 35.26
N LYS A 16 22.24 -11.70 34.14
CA LYS A 16 21.05 -10.92 33.77
C LYS A 16 19.90 -11.90 33.56
N SER A 17 18.83 -11.69 34.32
CA SER A 17 17.53 -12.32 34.14
C SER A 17 17.10 -12.21 32.68
N VAL A 18 16.92 -13.35 32.02
CA VAL A 18 16.13 -13.43 30.79
C VAL A 18 14.68 -13.15 31.22
N ALA A 19 14.12 -12.02 30.76
CA ALA A 19 12.71 -11.72 30.99
C ALA A 19 11.85 -12.84 30.40
N PRO A 20 10.73 -13.22 31.04
CA PRO A 20 9.93 -14.32 30.56
C PRO A 20 9.29 -13.95 29.22
N ASP A 21 9.18 -14.97 28.39
CA ASP A 21 8.57 -15.01 27.07
C ASP A 21 7.33 -14.11 26.99
N ALA A 22 7.48 -12.95 26.34
CA ALA A 22 6.36 -12.05 26.12
C ALA A 22 5.45 -12.72 25.10
N ALA A 23 4.28 -13.16 25.57
CA ALA A 23 3.19 -13.61 24.70
C ALA A 23 3.08 -12.66 23.48
N PRO A 24 2.84 -13.18 22.26
CA PRO A 24 2.79 -12.35 21.06
C PRO A 24 1.84 -11.19 21.33
N ARG A 25 2.38 -9.97 21.23
CA ARG A 25 1.57 -8.75 21.41
C ARG A 25 0.38 -8.89 20.49
N ARG A 26 -0.84 -8.97 21.05
CA ARG A 26 -2.06 -8.84 20.24
C ARG A 26 -1.87 -7.64 19.34
N GLN A 27 -2.07 -7.85 18.04
CA GLN A 27 -2.04 -6.79 17.06
C GLN A 27 -2.98 -5.69 17.58
N ARG A 28 -2.49 -4.47 17.70
CA ARG A 28 -3.32 -3.34 18.15
C ARG A 28 -4.24 -3.05 16.97
N ASP A 29 -5.46 -3.57 17.00
CA ASP A 29 -6.35 -3.54 15.84
C ASP A 29 -7.01 -2.16 15.62
N ASP A 30 -6.78 -1.22 16.55
CA ASP A 30 -7.56 0.00 16.68
C ASP A 30 -6.84 1.27 16.18
N HIS A 31 -5.55 1.18 15.79
CA HIS A 31 -4.75 2.35 15.42
C HIS A 31 -4.66 2.52 13.89
N VAL A 32 -4.84 3.75 13.40
CA VAL A 32 -4.73 4.10 11.97
C VAL A 32 -3.28 4.08 11.48
N MET A 33 -2.34 4.54 12.31
CA MET A 33 -0.91 4.66 12.00
C MET A 33 -0.09 4.70 13.30
N ALA A 34 1.20 4.37 13.24
CA ALA A 34 2.09 4.37 14.40
C ALA A 34 2.56 5.76 14.85
N VAL A 35 2.53 6.75 13.96
CA VAL A 35 2.89 8.14 14.30
C VAL A 35 1.71 8.87 14.94
N THR A 36 1.97 9.64 15.99
CA THR A 36 0.94 10.43 16.68
C THR A 36 1.04 11.89 16.25
N LEU A 37 -0.03 12.41 15.67
CA LEU A 37 -0.16 13.81 15.26
C LEU A 37 -1.38 14.42 15.94
N PRO A 38 -1.37 15.73 16.27
CA PRO A 38 -2.56 16.40 16.78
C PRO A 38 -3.68 16.36 15.73
N PRO A 39 -4.95 16.33 16.15
CA PRO A 39 -6.06 16.39 15.22
C PRO A 39 -6.05 17.72 14.45
N GLY A 40 -6.34 17.65 13.15
CA GLY A 40 -6.50 18.81 12.28
C GLY A 40 -7.94 19.31 12.27
N GLU A 41 -8.13 20.59 11.96
CA GLU A 41 -9.45 21.13 11.65
C GLU A 41 -9.76 20.87 10.17
N LEU A 42 -10.79 20.07 9.91
CA LEU A 42 -11.19 19.71 8.55
C LEU A 42 -12.16 20.74 7.98
N SER A 43 -11.94 21.14 6.73
CA SER A 43 -12.88 21.97 5.98
C SER A 43 -14.21 21.26 5.75
N GLU A 44 -15.29 22.02 5.48
CA GLU A 44 -16.60 21.45 5.13
C GLU A 44 -16.51 20.46 3.97
N ARG A 45 -15.60 20.74 3.01
CA ARG A 45 -15.32 19.87 1.86
C ARG A 45 -14.77 18.51 2.30
N SER A 46 -13.75 18.49 3.17
CA SER A 46 -13.15 17.24 3.65
C SER A 46 -14.12 16.46 4.53
N GLN A 47 -14.90 17.14 5.38
CA GLN A 47 -15.94 16.50 6.17
C GLN A 47 -17.03 15.88 5.28
N ALA A 48 -17.46 16.57 4.22
CA ALA A 48 -18.40 16.02 3.25
C ALA A 48 -17.81 14.80 2.51
N TYR A 49 -16.51 14.81 2.24
CA TYR A 49 -15.83 13.68 1.63
C TYR A 49 -15.81 12.45 2.55
N PHE A 50 -15.61 12.65 3.86
CA PHE A 50 -15.69 11.56 4.85
C PHE A 50 -17.10 10.99 4.91
N ARG A 51 -18.13 11.84 5.04
CA ARG A 51 -19.55 11.42 5.02
C ARG A 51 -19.88 10.55 3.81
N LYS A 52 -19.38 10.95 2.63
CA LYS A 52 -19.57 10.16 1.40
C LYS A 52 -18.84 8.81 1.42
N CYS A 53 -17.69 8.71 2.10
CA CYS A 53 -17.02 7.43 2.31
C CYS A 53 -17.83 6.55 3.26
N GLU A 54 -18.32 7.10 4.38
CA GLU A 54 -19.17 6.37 5.32
C GLU A 54 -20.47 5.88 4.67
N GLU A 55 -21.13 6.71 3.86
CA GLU A 55 -22.34 6.33 3.13
C GLU A 55 -22.11 5.20 2.11
N LYS A 56 -20.96 5.19 1.42
CA LYS A 56 -20.69 4.26 0.31
C LYS A 56 -19.98 2.99 0.74
N LEU A 57 -19.12 3.08 1.76
CA LEU A 57 -18.23 2.00 2.19
C LEU A 57 -18.60 1.49 3.59
N GLY A 58 -19.36 2.26 4.38
CA GLY A 58 -19.64 1.98 5.78
C GLY A 58 -18.54 2.44 6.75
N TYR A 59 -17.44 2.99 6.23
CA TYR A 59 -16.29 3.46 7.01
C TYR A 59 -15.48 4.50 6.22
N VAL A 60 -14.61 5.25 6.92
CA VAL A 60 -13.60 6.11 6.29
C VAL A 60 -12.30 5.33 6.11
N PRO A 61 -11.79 5.17 4.88
CA PRO A 61 -10.49 4.56 4.64
C PRO A 61 -9.40 5.20 5.50
N ASN A 62 -8.61 4.37 6.17
CA ASN A 62 -7.59 4.82 7.12
C ASN A 62 -6.51 5.70 6.48
N VAL A 63 -6.27 5.59 5.16
CA VAL A 63 -5.42 6.54 4.44
C VAL A 63 -5.95 7.97 4.51
N LEU A 64 -7.27 8.19 4.45
CA LEU A 64 -7.83 9.53 4.58
C LEU A 64 -7.69 10.04 6.02
N GLN A 65 -7.95 9.17 7.00
CA GLN A 65 -7.75 9.51 8.41
C GLN A 65 -6.28 9.85 8.73
N ALA A 66 -5.33 9.15 8.13
CA ALA A 66 -3.89 9.40 8.32
C ALA A 66 -3.44 10.77 7.78
N TYR A 67 -4.17 11.35 6.82
CA TYR A 67 -3.91 12.70 6.31
C TYR A 67 -4.76 13.78 7.00
N ALA A 68 -5.76 13.40 7.81
CA ALA A 68 -6.73 14.32 8.41
C ALA A 68 -6.16 15.28 9.48
N PHE A 69 -4.91 15.10 9.88
CA PHE A 69 -4.21 16.06 10.75
C PHE A 69 -3.94 17.41 10.04
N ASP A 70 -3.96 17.44 8.71
CA ASP A 70 -3.71 18.62 7.89
C ASP A 70 -4.64 18.60 6.66
N ASP A 71 -5.67 19.44 6.69
CA ASP A 71 -6.70 19.49 5.66
C ASP A 71 -6.13 19.78 4.26
N ALA A 72 -5.09 20.61 4.15
CA ALA A 72 -4.46 20.91 2.87
C ALA A 72 -3.76 19.67 2.29
N LYS A 73 -3.10 18.86 3.13
CA LYS A 73 -2.49 17.59 2.70
C LYS A 73 -3.56 16.57 2.31
N LEU A 74 -4.63 16.46 3.10
CA LEU A 74 -5.77 15.58 2.78
C LEU A 74 -6.41 15.93 1.44
N GLN A 75 -6.64 17.22 1.18
CA GLN A 75 -7.20 17.68 -0.09
C GLN A 75 -6.26 17.39 -1.27
N ALA A 76 -4.96 17.65 -1.12
CA ALA A 76 -3.97 17.39 -2.16
C ALA A 76 -3.89 15.88 -2.50
N PHE A 77 -3.80 15.02 -1.47
CA PHE A 77 -3.79 13.57 -1.65
C PHE A 77 -5.07 13.08 -2.33
N SER A 78 -6.23 13.50 -1.82
CA SER A 78 -7.53 13.04 -2.33
C SER A 78 -7.78 13.51 -3.76
N ALA A 79 -7.36 14.74 -4.11
CA ALA A 79 -7.48 15.24 -5.47
C ALA A 79 -6.63 14.42 -6.45
N PHE A 80 -5.37 14.13 -6.10
CA PHE A 80 -4.49 13.37 -6.97
C PHE A 80 -4.94 11.91 -7.11
N TYR A 81 -5.36 11.27 -6.02
CA TYR A 81 -5.96 9.93 -6.05
C TYR A 81 -7.20 9.89 -6.94
N ASN A 82 -8.14 10.83 -6.77
CA ASN A 82 -9.39 10.85 -7.51
C ASN A 82 -9.18 11.07 -9.01
N ASP A 83 -8.22 11.92 -9.38
CA ASP A 83 -7.85 12.14 -10.78
C ASP A 83 -7.33 10.83 -11.41
N LEU A 84 -6.29 10.24 -10.83
CA LEU A 84 -5.67 9.03 -11.38
C LEU A 84 -6.62 7.83 -11.38
N MET A 85 -7.34 7.61 -10.28
CA MET A 85 -8.07 6.35 -10.07
C MET A 85 -9.53 6.40 -10.53
N LEU A 86 -10.15 7.58 -10.62
CA LEU A 86 -11.59 7.71 -10.88
C LEU A 86 -11.94 8.57 -12.10
N ALA A 87 -11.07 9.48 -12.55
CA ALA A 87 -11.35 10.33 -13.71
C ALA A 87 -11.26 9.55 -15.04
N PRO A 88 -11.71 10.15 -16.16
CA PRO A 88 -11.61 9.54 -17.48
C PRO A 88 -10.16 9.20 -17.85
N SER A 89 -9.95 7.97 -18.30
CA SER A 89 -8.67 7.41 -18.73
C SER A 89 -8.94 6.31 -19.76
N GLY A 90 -7.95 6.01 -20.62
CA GLY A 90 -7.98 4.82 -21.46
C GLY A 90 -7.74 3.52 -20.68
N LEU A 91 -7.36 3.62 -19.41
CA LEU A 91 -7.34 2.50 -18.46
C LEU A 91 -8.69 2.37 -17.77
N SER A 92 -9.21 1.15 -17.73
CA SER A 92 -10.31 0.78 -16.85
C SER A 92 -9.94 0.98 -15.38
N LYS A 93 -10.94 0.99 -14.50
CA LYS A 93 -10.71 1.05 -13.06
C LYS A 93 -9.97 -0.19 -12.56
N LEU A 94 -10.29 -1.36 -13.13
CA LEU A 94 -9.61 -2.61 -12.79
C LEU A 94 -8.13 -2.54 -13.18
N GLU A 95 -7.78 -2.11 -14.40
CA GLU A 95 -6.38 -1.97 -14.85
C GLU A 95 -5.56 -1.08 -13.90
N ARG A 96 -6.13 0.05 -13.45
CA ARG A 96 -5.47 0.95 -12.49
C ARG A 96 -5.24 0.29 -11.12
N GLU A 97 -6.20 -0.49 -10.64
CA GLU A 97 -6.07 -1.26 -9.40
C GLU A 97 -5.09 -2.43 -9.54
N MET A 98 -5.01 -3.07 -10.71
CA MET A 98 -4.00 -4.10 -10.99
C MET A 98 -2.58 -3.53 -10.90
N ILE A 99 -2.34 -2.35 -11.49
CA ILE A 99 -1.06 -1.63 -11.35
C ILE A 99 -0.78 -1.35 -9.86
N ALA A 100 -1.76 -0.82 -9.13
CA ALA A 100 -1.64 -0.52 -7.71
C ALA A 100 -1.19 -1.74 -6.89
N VAL A 101 -1.81 -2.90 -7.13
CA VAL A 101 -1.49 -4.15 -6.43
C VAL A 101 -0.08 -4.64 -6.79
N VAL A 102 0.31 -4.64 -8.07
CA VAL A 102 1.64 -5.11 -8.49
C VAL A 102 2.75 -4.24 -7.90
N VAL A 103 2.61 -2.91 -7.97
CA VAL A 103 3.57 -1.98 -7.36
C VAL A 103 3.64 -2.19 -5.83
N SER A 104 2.48 -2.39 -5.19
CA SER A 104 2.40 -2.63 -3.75
C SER A 104 2.97 -3.97 -3.32
N SER A 105 2.90 -4.99 -4.18
CA SER A 105 3.48 -6.32 -3.97
C SER A 105 5.01 -6.24 -3.97
N ILE A 106 5.59 -5.58 -4.97
CA ILE A 106 7.04 -5.34 -5.05
C ILE A 106 7.53 -4.55 -3.83
N ASN A 107 6.82 -3.48 -3.46
CA ASN A 107 7.15 -2.64 -2.30
C ASN A 107 6.77 -3.25 -0.94
N ARG A 108 6.10 -4.42 -0.91
CA ARG A 108 5.62 -5.11 0.30
C ARG A 108 4.74 -4.23 1.20
N CYS A 109 3.92 -3.37 0.62
CA CYS A 109 3.11 -2.41 1.37
C CYS A 109 1.82 -3.06 1.90
N PHE A 110 1.78 -3.36 3.21
CA PHE A 110 0.64 -4.03 3.86
C PHE A 110 -0.71 -3.31 3.66
N TYR A 111 -0.75 -1.99 3.87
CA TYR A 111 -1.97 -1.19 3.67
C TYR A 111 -2.48 -1.33 2.24
N CYS A 112 -1.63 -1.00 1.26
CA CYS A 112 -2.03 -0.92 -0.13
C CYS A 112 -2.37 -2.29 -0.71
N LEU A 113 -1.63 -3.34 -0.35
CA LEU A 113 -1.95 -4.72 -0.75
C LEU A 113 -3.32 -5.15 -0.25
N THR A 114 -3.65 -4.82 1.00
CA THR A 114 -4.93 -5.21 1.60
C THR A 114 -6.09 -4.45 0.94
N ALA A 115 -5.98 -3.12 0.81
CA ALA A 115 -7.05 -2.29 0.26
C ALA A 115 -7.24 -2.49 -1.25
N HIS A 116 -6.16 -2.42 -2.04
CA HIS A 116 -6.24 -2.53 -3.50
C HIS A 116 -6.39 -3.97 -3.97
N GLY A 117 -5.91 -4.96 -3.19
CA GLY A 117 -6.27 -6.36 -3.41
C GLY A 117 -7.78 -6.59 -3.30
N ALA A 118 -8.45 -5.97 -2.31
CA ALA A 118 -9.91 -6.00 -2.22
C ALA A 118 -10.59 -5.32 -3.40
N ALA A 119 -10.07 -4.18 -3.88
CA ALA A 119 -10.59 -3.48 -5.04
C ALA A 119 -10.45 -4.31 -6.33
N VAL A 120 -9.32 -4.98 -6.56
CA VAL A 120 -9.15 -5.91 -7.68
C VAL A 120 -10.21 -7.01 -7.62
N ARG A 121 -10.36 -7.70 -6.49
CA ARG A 121 -11.38 -8.77 -6.34
C ARG A 121 -12.79 -8.26 -6.61
N GLN A 122 -13.12 -7.06 -6.14
CA GLN A 122 -14.42 -6.43 -6.36
C GLN A 122 -14.67 -6.14 -7.84
N LEU A 123 -13.70 -5.50 -8.52
CA LEU A 123 -13.87 -5.00 -9.87
C LEU A 123 -13.77 -6.12 -10.92
N SER A 124 -13.00 -7.17 -10.65
CA SER A 124 -12.91 -8.33 -11.52
C SER A 124 -14.06 -9.32 -11.32
N GLY A 125 -14.68 -9.34 -10.13
CA GLY A 125 -15.55 -10.44 -9.71
C GLY A 125 -14.81 -11.76 -9.50
N ASP A 126 -13.48 -11.74 -9.54
CA ASP A 126 -12.59 -12.89 -9.40
C ASP A 126 -11.70 -12.72 -8.17
N PRO A 127 -12.02 -13.42 -7.06
CA PRO A 127 -11.19 -13.41 -5.86
C PRO A 127 -9.75 -13.90 -6.10
N VAL A 128 -9.55 -14.83 -7.04
CA VAL A 128 -8.26 -15.47 -7.32
C VAL A 128 -7.30 -14.49 -7.98
N LEU A 129 -7.78 -13.67 -8.93
CA LEU A 129 -6.96 -12.63 -9.56
C LEU A 129 -6.32 -11.69 -8.52
N GLY A 130 -7.08 -11.25 -7.52
CA GLY A 130 -6.55 -10.40 -6.44
C GLY A 130 -5.37 -11.05 -5.72
N GLU A 131 -5.49 -12.34 -5.38
CA GLU A 131 -4.42 -13.07 -4.69
C GLU A 131 -3.21 -13.32 -5.60
N LEU A 132 -3.44 -13.64 -6.88
CA LEU A 132 -2.36 -13.82 -7.85
C LEU A 132 -1.55 -12.54 -8.01
N LEU A 133 -2.20 -11.38 -8.15
CA LEU A 133 -1.48 -10.11 -8.27
C LEU A 133 -0.73 -9.72 -6.99
N VAL A 134 -1.33 -9.99 -5.82
CA VAL A 134 -0.67 -9.78 -4.51
C VAL A 134 0.58 -10.64 -4.36
N MET A 135 0.50 -11.92 -4.71
CA MET A 135 1.57 -12.90 -4.45
C MET A 135 2.62 -12.95 -5.57
N ASN A 136 2.18 -13.03 -6.81
CA ASN A 136 3.02 -13.06 -8.00
C ASN A 136 2.18 -12.86 -9.28
N TYR A 137 2.10 -11.63 -9.78
CA TYR A 137 1.30 -11.33 -10.97
C TYR A 137 1.70 -12.14 -12.21
N ARG A 138 2.94 -12.65 -12.25
CA ARG A 138 3.45 -13.47 -13.37
C ARG A 138 2.80 -14.86 -13.41
N ALA A 139 2.15 -15.29 -12.33
CA ALA A 139 1.38 -16.53 -12.26
C ALA A 139 -0.08 -16.34 -12.72
N ALA A 140 -0.54 -15.10 -12.92
CA ALA A 140 -1.87 -14.84 -13.46
C ALA A 140 -1.92 -15.10 -14.96
N ASP A 141 -3.00 -15.75 -15.42
CA ASP A 141 -3.30 -15.89 -16.84
C ASP A 141 -3.88 -14.57 -17.37
N LEU A 142 -2.98 -13.70 -17.81
CA LEU A 142 -3.30 -12.36 -18.31
C LEU A 142 -3.19 -12.32 -19.83
N ASP A 143 -4.10 -11.58 -20.46
CA ASP A 143 -3.90 -11.23 -21.86
C ASP A 143 -2.62 -10.38 -22.06
N ALA A 144 -2.17 -10.29 -23.32
CA ALA A 144 -0.95 -9.59 -23.67
C ALA A 144 -0.96 -8.10 -23.28
N ARG A 145 -2.13 -7.45 -23.26
CA ARG A 145 -2.29 -6.04 -22.91
C ARG A 145 -2.06 -5.84 -21.42
N HIS A 146 -2.78 -6.59 -20.58
CA HIS A 146 -2.62 -6.56 -19.14
C HIS A 146 -1.20 -6.96 -18.72
N ARG A 147 -0.62 -7.98 -19.37
CA ARG A 147 0.76 -8.40 -19.07
C ARG A 147 1.77 -7.30 -19.38
N ALA A 148 1.71 -6.67 -20.55
CA ALA A 148 2.64 -5.60 -20.92
C ALA A 148 2.53 -4.39 -19.97
N MET A 149 1.31 -4.02 -19.57
CA MET A 149 1.05 -2.96 -18.60
C MET A 149 1.72 -3.25 -17.25
N LEU A 150 1.54 -4.46 -16.71
CA LEU A 150 2.07 -4.82 -15.41
C LEU A 150 3.59 -5.06 -15.44
N ASP A 151 4.14 -5.58 -16.53
CA ASP A 151 5.59 -5.69 -16.72
C ASP A 151 6.25 -4.30 -16.73
N PHE A 152 5.65 -3.32 -17.42
CA PHE A 152 6.14 -1.93 -17.40
C PHE A 152 6.07 -1.31 -16.00
N ALA A 153 4.94 -1.45 -15.30
CA ALA A 153 4.78 -0.94 -13.94
C ALA A 153 5.76 -1.59 -12.94
N ALA A 154 6.02 -2.89 -13.10
CA ALA A 154 7.02 -3.61 -12.31
C ALA A 154 8.43 -3.06 -12.58
N LYS A 155 8.83 -2.93 -13.86
CA LYS A 155 10.14 -2.37 -14.24
C LYS A 155 10.32 -0.95 -13.72
N LEU A 156 9.32 -0.09 -13.86
CA LEU A 156 9.35 1.29 -13.36
C LEU A 156 9.49 1.34 -11.82
N THR A 157 9.01 0.33 -11.12
CA THR A 157 9.10 0.23 -9.66
C THR A 157 10.47 -0.26 -9.21
N GLU A 158 11.02 -1.28 -9.87
CA GLU A 158 12.27 -1.94 -9.48
C GLU A 158 13.52 -1.20 -10.00
N GLU A 159 13.46 -0.71 -11.24
CA GLU A 159 14.62 -0.20 -11.99
C GLU A 159 14.23 0.99 -12.90
N PRO A 160 13.69 2.09 -12.34
CA PRO A 160 13.18 3.23 -13.12
C PRO A 160 14.24 3.86 -14.05
N GLU A 161 15.52 3.83 -13.65
CA GLU A 161 16.64 4.35 -14.42
C GLU A 161 16.92 3.56 -15.71
N LYS A 162 16.36 2.35 -15.83
CA LYS A 162 16.51 1.48 -17.02
C LYS A 162 15.32 1.55 -17.98
N VAL A 163 14.33 2.40 -17.71
CA VAL A 163 13.19 2.59 -18.61
C VAL A 163 13.64 3.35 -19.86
N VAL A 164 13.45 2.74 -21.03
CA VAL A 164 13.89 3.22 -22.34
C VAL A 164 12.74 3.19 -23.35
N GLU A 165 12.99 3.63 -24.59
CA GLU A 165 11.94 3.69 -25.63
C GLU A 165 11.36 2.32 -25.97
N ALA A 166 12.18 1.28 -25.98
CA ALA A 166 11.71 -0.08 -26.24
C ALA A 166 10.62 -0.55 -25.26
N ASP A 167 10.63 -0.06 -24.01
CA ASP A 167 9.58 -0.38 -23.03
C ASP A 167 8.26 0.32 -23.39
N ARG A 168 8.33 1.57 -23.87
CA ARG A 168 7.16 2.31 -24.35
C ARG A 168 6.62 1.72 -25.64
N ASP A 169 7.50 1.30 -26.55
CA ASP A 169 7.11 0.61 -27.79
C ASP A 169 6.43 -0.72 -27.51
N ALA A 170 6.84 -1.46 -26.48
CA ALA A 170 6.16 -2.68 -26.06
C ALA A 170 4.72 -2.41 -25.60
N LEU A 171 4.47 -1.30 -24.88
CA LEU A 171 3.11 -0.87 -24.53
C LEU A 171 2.31 -0.47 -25.78
N ARG A 172 2.91 0.25 -26.73
CA ARG A 172 2.24 0.61 -28.00
C ARG A 172 1.87 -0.62 -28.81
N ALA A 173 2.76 -1.61 -28.89
CA ALA A 173 2.51 -2.89 -29.55
C ALA A 173 1.35 -3.66 -28.88
N ALA A 174 1.14 -3.46 -27.58
CA ALA A 174 0.01 -4.00 -26.82
C ALA A 174 -1.27 -3.14 -26.91
N GLY A 175 -1.28 -2.09 -27.72
CA GLY A 175 -2.44 -1.25 -28.01
C GLY A 175 -2.64 -0.08 -27.04
N PHE A 176 -1.65 0.29 -26.23
CA PHE A 176 -1.70 1.52 -25.43
C PHE A 176 -1.23 2.72 -26.26
N ASN A 177 -1.96 3.83 -26.20
CA ASN A 177 -1.49 5.09 -26.78
C ASN A 177 -0.60 5.86 -25.78
N ASP A 178 0.05 6.94 -26.21
CA ASP A 178 0.95 7.72 -25.33
C ASP A 178 0.25 8.31 -24.09
N ARG A 179 -1.04 8.64 -24.18
CA ARG A 179 -1.82 9.08 -23.03
C ARG A 179 -2.03 7.95 -22.03
N ASP A 180 -2.29 6.73 -22.51
CA ASP A 180 -2.40 5.55 -21.63
C ASP A 180 -1.05 5.23 -20.97
N ILE A 181 0.06 5.35 -21.70
CA ILE A 181 1.42 5.15 -21.17
C ILE A 181 1.70 6.15 -20.04
N TRP A 182 1.29 7.41 -20.20
CA TRP A 182 1.36 8.40 -19.14
C TRP A 182 0.53 8.00 -17.93
N ASP A 183 -0.72 7.57 -18.12
CA ASP A 183 -1.60 7.15 -17.03
C ASP A 183 -1.03 5.92 -16.29
N ILE A 184 -0.47 4.92 -16.99
CA ILE A 184 0.21 3.75 -16.39
C ILE A 184 1.38 4.22 -15.51
N GLY A 185 2.26 5.07 -16.07
CA GLY A 185 3.41 5.61 -15.35
C GLY A 185 3.02 6.45 -14.14
N ALA A 186 1.96 7.26 -14.26
CA ALA A 186 1.47 8.11 -13.19
C ALA A 186 0.86 7.29 -12.04
N VAL A 187 0.04 6.28 -12.34
CA VAL A 187 -0.52 5.36 -11.33
C VAL A 187 0.60 4.60 -10.63
N ALA A 188 1.55 4.02 -11.38
CA ALA A 188 2.68 3.30 -10.80
C ALA A 188 3.56 4.20 -9.90
N SER A 189 3.80 5.44 -10.33
CA SER A 189 4.57 6.43 -9.56
C SER A 189 3.83 6.86 -8.28
N PHE A 190 2.52 7.09 -8.38
CA PHE A 190 1.68 7.44 -7.24
C PHE A 190 1.68 6.32 -6.18
N TYR A 191 1.58 5.06 -6.59
CA TYR A 191 1.66 3.95 -5.64
C TYR A 191 3.06 3.74 -5.09
N ASN A 192 4.11 4.02 -5.85
CA ASN A 192 5.47 4.09 -5.30
C ASN A 192 5.60 5.13 -4.18
N MET A 193 4.99 6.31 -4.31
CA MET A 193 4.92 7.31 -3.24
C MET A 193 4.04 6.84 -2.08
N SER A 194 2.80 6.41 -2.36
CA SER A 194 1.82 6.01 -1.35
C SER A 194 2.31 4.83 -0.51
N ASN A 195 2.93 3.83 -1.14
CA ASN A 195 3.51 2.68 -0.45
C ASN A 195 4.60 3.09 0.53
N ARG A 196 5.48 4.01 0.14
CA ARG A 196 6.55 4.54 1.00
C ARG A 196 5.96 5.30 2.18
N MET A 197 4.95 6.14 1.95
CA MET A 197 4.26 6.86 3.02
C MET A 197 3.55 5.92 3.99
N ALA A 198 2.76 4.97 3.48
CA ALA A 198 2.04 4.00 4.30
C ALA A 198 2.98 3.13 5.14
N SER A 199 4.10 2.68 4.56
CA SER A 199 5.09 1.88 5.27
C SER A 199 5.86 2.70 6.30
N ALA A 200 6.19 3.96 6.00
CA ALA A 200 6.94 4.83 6.91
C ALA A 200 6.16 5.13 8.21
N ILE A 201 4.84 5.21 8.13
CA ILE A 201 3.98 5.52 9.29
C ILE A 201 3.28 4.28 9.86
N ASP A 202 3.58 3.08 9.37
CA ASP A 202 2.89 1.83 9.72
C ASP A 202 1.35 1.99 9.63
N MET A 203 0.88 2.48 8.48
CA MET A 203 -0.53 2.71 8.21
C MET A 203 -1.28 1.37 8.20
N ARG A 204 -2.37 1.27 8.96
CA ARG A 204 -3.18 0.06 9.07
C ARG A 204 -4.37 0.10 8.10
N PRO A 205 -4.57 -0.93 7.27
CA PRO A 205 -5.78 -1.03 6.46
C PRO A 205 -6.98 -1.21 7.39
N ASN A 206 -8.15 -0.76 6.94
CA ASN A 206 -9.40 -1.04 7.61
C ASN A 206 -9.63 -2.56 7.67
N PRO A 207 -10.03 -3.14 8.83
CA PRO A 207 -10.24 -4.59 8.97
C PRO A 207 -11.20 -5.20 7.93
N GLU A 208 -12.18 -4.42 7.50
CA GLU A 208 -13.20 -4.77 6.52
C GLU A 208 -12.59 -5.25 5.20
N TYR A 209 -11.45 -4.70 4.78
CA TYR A 209 -10.79 -5.09 3.53
C TYR A 209 -10.30 -6.54 3.53
N HIS A 210 -9.94 -7.10 4.70
CA HIS A 210 -9.36 -8.45 4.77
C HIS A 210 -10.32 -9.53 4.28
N ALA A 211 -11.60 -9.42 4.65
CA ALA A 211 -12.64 -10.40 4.33
C ALA A 211 -13.47 -10.03 3.08
N SER A 212 -13.33 -8.82 2.56
CA SER A 212 -14.13 -8.32 1.44
C SER A 212 -13.87 -9.06 0.13
N PHE A 213 -14.94 -9.39 -0.59
CA PHE A 213 -14.92 -9.97 -1.96
C PHE A 213 -14.08 -11.26 -2.08
N ARG A 214 -14.20 -12.16 -1.09
CA ARG A 214 -13.43 -13.43 -1.03
C ARG A 214 -14.17 -14.63 -1.62
N SER A 215 -15.49 -14.59 -1.63
CA SER A 215 -16.33 -15.63 -2.24
C SER A 215 -16.53 -15.29 -3.71
N GLY A 216 -16.30 -16.24 -4.62
CA GLY A 216 -16.73 -16.08 -6.02
C GLY A 216 -18.25 -15.88 -6.04
N GLY A 217 -18.75 -14.97 -6.87
CA GLY A 217 -20.19 -14.77 -6.99
C GLY A 217 -20.88 -16.08 -7.40
N ASP A 218 -21.97 -16.41 -6.71
CA ASP A 218 -22.96 -17.38 -7.20
C ASP A 218 -23.66 -16.84 -8.46
#